data_AF-A0A239I3B6-F1
#
_entry.id   AF-A0A239I3B6-F1
#
_cell.length_a   1.000
_cell.length_b   1.000
_cell.length_c   1.000
_cell.angle_alpha   90.00
_cell.angle_beta   90.00
_cell.angle_gamma   90.00
#
_symmetry.space_group_name_H-M   'P 1'
#
loop_
_entity.id
_entity.type
_entity.pdbx_description
1 polymer ?
#
loop_
_entity_poly.entity_id
_entity_poly.type
_entity_poly.pdbx_seq_one_letter_code
_entity_poly.pdbx_strand_id
1 'polypeptide(L)'
;MKPHTARVLAALNRNFAEANEALLQLTAYQRLNEAGISQAGVDFLAIAAGALYDGMIGGAIRIFDNHKEAGSLWYIIRCHRAIAQLTADRLGISLEQLRGIVPRLLHIRNKTHFHIDRKALDNPATIWSDAGITVEGIAAALLDAARLLAGIKQAIYGGDPDQLTPYDGADVTAIVAAWRAARAE
;
A
#
# COMPACT_ATOMS: atom_id res chain seq x y z
N MET A 1 24.72 10.92 13.88
CA MET A 1 25.26 10.07 12.80
C MET A 1 24.76 10.64 11.48
N LYS A 2 25.64 11.10 10.58
CA LYS A 2 25.19 11.53 9.24
C LYS A 2 24.64 10.30 8.51
N PRO A 3 23.40 10.29 8.02
CA PRO A 3 22.87 9.14 7.32
C PRO A 3 23.72 8.87 6.07
N HIS A 4 24.06 7.59 5.84
CA HIS A 4 24.73 7.20 4.60
C HIS A 4 23.79 7.52 3.43
N THR A 5 24.17 8.49 2.60
CA THR A 5 23.37 9.01 1.48
C THR A 5 22.91 7.88 0.54
N ALA A 6 23.79 6.93 0.22
CA ALA A 6 23.45 5.78 -0.61
C ALA A 6 22.33 4.90 -0.01
N ARG A 7 22.32 4.70 1.32
CA ARG A 7 21.30 3.89 1.99
C ARG A 7 19.94 4.59 2.01
N VAL A 8 19.93 5.90 2.22
CA VAL A 8 18.70 6.70 2.16
C VAL A 8 18.11 6.69 0.76
N LEU A 9 18.94 6.87 -0.28
CA LEU A 9 18.49 6.79 -1.67
C LEU A 9 17.89 5.42 -2.01
N ALA A 10 18.56 4.33 -1.59
CA ALA A 10 18.03 2.98 -1.77
C ALA A 10 16.69 2.78 -1.04
N ALA A 11 16.55 3.30 0.17
CA ALA A 11 15.29 3.25 0.92
C ALA A 11 14.19 4.05 0.22
N LEU A 12 14.48 5.27 -0.25
CA LEU A 12 13.53 6.10 -1.01
C LEU A 12 13.01 5.37 -2.25
N ASN A 13 13.93 4.87 -3.10
CA ASN A 13 13.57 4.17 -4.32
C ASN A 13 12.73 2.92 -4.04
N ARG A 14 13.13 2.12 -3.04
CA ARG A 14 12.39 0.92 -2.64
C ARG A 14 10.97 1.26 -2.16
N ASN A 15 10.84 2.19 -1.22
CA ASN A 15 9.53 2.51 -0.63
C ASN A 15 8.61 3.16 -1.66
N PHE A 16 9.15 3.97 -2.58
CA PHE A 16 8.35 4.54 -3.67
C PHE A 16 7.86 3.46 -4.63
N ALA A 17 8.74 2.56 -5.07
CA ALA A 17 8.36 1.44 -5.93
C ALA A 17 7.32 0.53 -5.26
N GLU A 18 7.48 0.25 -3.98
CA GLU A 18 6.51 -0.52 -3.18
C GLU A 18 5.15 0.18 -3.09
N ALA A 19 5.14 1.51 -2.89
CA ALA A 19 3.89 2.28 -2.82
C ALA A 19 3.16 2.29 -4.18
N ASN A 20 3.93 2.44 -5.26
CA ASN A 20 3.41 2.38 -6.62
C ASN A 20 2.78 1.00 -6.89
N GLU A 21 3.52 -0.08 -6.63
CA GLU A 21 3.03 -1.45 -6.82
C GLU A 21 1.76 -1.73 -6.00
N ALA A 22 1.73 -1.33 -4.72
CA ALA A 22 0.55 -1.50 -3.87
C ALA A 22 -0.69 -0.75 -4.40
N LEU A 23 -0.50 0.44 -4.99
CA LEU A 23 -1.57 1.19 -5.63
C LEU A 23 -2.05 0.52 -6.92
N LEU A 24 -1.14 -0.01 -7.75
CA LEU A 24 -1.50 -0.77 -8.95
C LEU A 24 -2.34 -2.02 -8.60
N GLN A 25 -1.89 -2.76 -7.59
CA GLN A 25 -2.59 -3.94 -7.08
C GLN A 25 -3.96 -3.60 -6.51
N LEU A 26 -4.08 -2.47 -5.80
CA LEU A 26 -5.37 -1.97 -5.32
C LEU A 26 -6.33 -1.70 -6.48
N THR A 27 -5.88 -0.99 -7.51
CA THR A 27 -6.72 -0.67 -8.67
C THR A 27 -7.19 -1.95 -9.36
N ALA A 28 -6.29 -2.92 -9.60
CA ALA A 28 -6.67 -4.20 -10.18
C ALA A 28 -7.68 -4.97 -9.31
N TYR A 29 -7.45 -5.01 -7.99
CA TYR A 29 -8.36 -5.63 -7.04
C TYR A 29 -9.75 -4.99 -7.03
N GLN A 30 -9.82 -3.65 -7.05
CA GLN A 30 -11.08 -2.91 -7.12
C GLN A 30 -11.86 -3.25 -8.38
N ARG A 31 -11.20 -3.36 -9.55
CA ARG A 31 -11.85 -3.77 -10.79
C ARG A 31 -12.40 -5.20 -10.75
N LEU A 32 -11.69 -6.14 -10.12
CA LEU A 32 -12.20 -7.49 -9.91
C LEU A 32 -13.46 -7.48 -9.02
N ASN A 33 -13.42 -6.74 -7.92
CA ASN A 33 -14.56 -6.59 -7.01
C ASN A 33 -15.77 -5.93 -7.70
N GLU A 34 -15.56 -4.87 -8.47
CA GLU A 34 -16.61 -4.20 -9.27
C GLU A 34 -17.26 -5.17 -10.27
N ALA A 35 -16.48 -6.10 -10.80
CA ALA A 35 -16.97 -7.16 -11.67
C ALA A 35 -17.68 -8.30 -10.91
N GLY A 36 -17.78 -8.26 -9.58
CA GLY A 36 -18.39 -9.30 -8.76
C GLY A 36 -17.50 -10.52 -8.52
N ILE A 37 -16.21 -10.43 -8.83
CA ILE A 37 -15.22 -11.45 -8.47
C ILE A 37 -14.79 -11.18 -7.03
N SER A 38 -15.11 -12.09 -6.11
CA SER A 38 -14.70 -11.99 -4.71
C SER A 38 -13.66 -13.04 -4.35
N GLN A 39 -12.95 -12.81 -3.25
CA GLN A 39 -11.93 -13.72 -2.70
C GLN A 39 -12.50 -15.05 -2.17
N ALA A 40 -13.82 -15.21 -2.12
CA ALA A 40 -14.47 -16.41 -1.57
C ALA A 40 -14.53 -17.58 -2.57
N GLY A 41 -14.15 -17.37 -3.83
CA GLY A 41 -14.13 -18.40 -4.86
C GLY A 41 -12.83 -19.23 -4.86
N VAL A 42 -12.88 -20.38 -5.54
CA VAL A 42 -11.70 -21.24 -5.81
C VAL A 42 -11.26 -21.19 -7.27
N ASP A 43 -11.85 -20.29 -8.06
CA ASP A 43 -11.42 -20.07 -9.44
C ASP A 43 -10.19 -19.15 -9.51
N PHE A 44 -9.55 -19.14 -10.68
CA PHE A 44 -8.35 -18.37 -10.93
C PHE A 44 -8.52 -16.87 -10.60
N LEU A 45 -9.67 -16.28 -10.92
CA LEU A 45 -9.88 -14.84 -10.71
C LEU A 45 -10.11 -14.52 -9.23
N ALA A 46 -10.80 -15.38 -8.48
CA ALA A 46 -10.93 -15.26 -7.03
C ALA A 46 -9.57 -15.37 -6.31
N ILE A 47 -8.73 -16.32 -6.72
CA ILE A 47 -7.36 -16.46 -6.19
C ILE A 47 -6.51 -15.24 -6.54
N ALA A 48 -6.60 -14.74 -7.78
CA ALA A 48 -5.91 -13.52 -8.19
C ALA A 48 -6.36 -12.30 -7.37
N ALA A 49 -7.66 -12.16 -7.10
CA ALA A 49 -8.20 -11.09 -6.25
C ALA A 49 -7.64 -11.18 -4.82
N GLY A 50 -7.48 -12.39 -4.27
CA GLY A 50 -6.83 -12.60 -2.98
C GLY A 50 -5.36 -12.17 -3.00
N ALA A 51 -4.60 -12.62 -4.01
CA ALA A 51 -3.18 -12.30 -4.14
C ALA A 51 -2.90 -10.80 -4.32
N LEU A 52 -3.73 -10.09 -5.12
CA LEU A 52 -3.60 -8.64 -5.31
C LEU A 52 -3.84 -7.88 -4.01
N TYR A 53 -4.86 -8.28 -3.26
CA TYR A 53 -5.17 -7.69 -1.96
C TYR A 53 -4.06 -7.92 -0.94
N ASP A 54 -3.59 -9.17 -0.80
CA ASP A 54 -2.49 -9.51 0.11
C ASP A 54 -1.20 -8.78 -0.27
N GLY A 55 -0.94 -8.64 -1.57
CA GLY A 55 0.17 -7.85 -2.11
C GLY A 55 0.09 -6.40 -1.64
N MET A 56 -1.07 -5.77 -1.81
CA MET A 56 -1.32 -4.37 -1.44
C MET A 56 -1.16 -4.15 0.07
N ILE A 57 -1.76 -5.02 0.89
CA ILE A 57 -1.65 -4.94 2.35
C ILE A 57 -0.22 -5.18 2.81
N GLY A 58 0.46 -6.18 2.23
CA GLY A 58 1.86 -6.47 2.48
C GLY A 58 2.77 -5.28 2.15
N GLY A 59 2.54 -4.62 1.02
CA GLY A 59 3.26 -3.42 0.61
C GLY A 59 3.06 -2.27 1.59
N ALA A 60 1.82 -1.98 1.98
CA ALA A 60 1.50 -0.98 2.99
C ALA A 60 2.20 -1.27 4.33
N ILE A 61 2.13 -2.51 4.81
CA ILE A 61 2.82 -2.93 6.05
C ILE A 61 4.33 -2.67 5.96
N ARG A 62 4.97 -2.97 4.82
CA ARG A 62 6.43 -2.75 4.63
C ARG A 62 6.79 -1.26 4.63
N ILE A 63 6.00 -0.43 3.94
CA ILE A 63 6.24 1.02 3.85
C ILE A 63 6.08 1.70 5.21
N PHE A 64 5.04 1.30 5.96
CA PHE A 64 4.68 1.90 7.23
C PHE A 64 5.31 1.22 8.46
N ASP A 65 6.19 0.24 8.27
CA ASP A 65 6.86 -0.46 9.37
C ASP A 65 7.67 0.53 10.23
N ASN A 66 7.30 0.67 11.51
CA ASN A 66 7.97 1.58 12.43
C ASN A 66 9.11 0.91 13.21
N HIS A 67 9.49 -0.32 12.88
CA HIS A 67 10.64 -0.96 13.49
C HIS A 67 11.93 -0.15 13.25
N LYS A 68 12.80 -0.07 14.26
CA LYS A 68 14.01 0.77 14.22
C LYS A 68 15.02 0.34 13.14
N GLU A 69 15.05 -0.95 12.82
CA GLU A 69 15.92 -1.55 11.80
C GLU A 69 15.27 -1.60 10.41
N ALA A 70 13.99 -1.21 10.27
CA ALA A 70 13.30 -1.23 8.98
C ALA A 70 13.74 -0.02 8.14
N GLY A 71 14.08 -0.27 6.86
CA GLY A 71 14.33 0.78 5.86
C GLY A 71 13.03 1.37 5.30
N SER A 72 12.09 1.72 6.17
CA SER A 72 10.72 2.17 5.84
C SER A 72 10.61 3.68 5.62
N LEU A 73 9.40 4.19 5.37
CA LEU A 73 9.11 5.63 5.37
C LEU A 73 9.61 6.31 6.65
N TRP A 74 9.42 5.67 7.81
CA TRP A 74 9.81 6.24 9.10
C TRP A 74 11.33 6.34 9.26
N TYR A 75 12.10 5.42 8.67
CA TYR A 75 13.55 5.52 8.62
C TYR A 75 13.99 6.76 7.83
N ILE A 76 13.40 6.98 6.65
CA ILE A 76 13.70 8.13 5.79
C ILE A 76 13.38 9.45 6.52
N ILE A 77 12.21 9.53 7.16
CA ILE A 77 11.79 10.69 7.96
C ILE A 77 12.77 10.94 9.12
N ARG A 78 13.22 9.89 9.83
CA ARG A 78 14.22 10.04 10.90
C ARG A 78 15.55 10.58 10.38
N CYS A 79 15.99 10.13 9.21
CA CYS A 79 17.24 10.58 8.60
C CYS A 79 17.19 12.04 8.12
N HIS A 80 16.03 12.50 7.61
CA HIS A 80 15.87 13.81 7.00
C HIS A 80 14.65 14.58 7.54
N ARG A 81 14.50 14.64 8.87
CA ARG A 81 13.30 15.15 9.55
C ARG A 81 12.86 16.55 9.08
N ALA A 82 13.77 17.49 8.96
CA ALA A 82 13.44 18.86 8.56
C ALA A 82 12.93 18.92 7.11
N ILE A 83 13.59 18.21 6.19
CA ILE A 83 13.19 18.12 4.78
C ILE A 83 11.84 17.41 4.66
N ALA A 84 11.66 16.30 5.39
CA ALA A 84 10.41 15.55 5.40
C ALA A 84 9.24 16.41 5.90
N GLN A 85 9.42 17.17 6.97
CA GLN A 85 8.39 18.07 7.49
C GLN A 85 8.04 19.17 6.48
N LEU A 86 9.04 19.89 5.95
CA LEU A 86 8.82 20.93 4.94
C LEU A 86 8.12 20.39 3.68
N THR A 87 8.50 19.18 3.26
CA THR A 87 7.87 18.51 2.11
C THR A 87 6.43 18.15 2.40
N ALA A 88 6.15 17.60 3.59
CA ALA A 88 4.80 17.24 4.02
C ALA A 88 3.90 18.49 4.09
N ASP A 89 4.38 19.57 4.70
CA ASP A 89 3.66 20.84 4.81
C ASP A 89 3.30 21.40 3.42
N ARG A 90 4.27 21.39 2.49
CA ARG A 90 4.06 21.83 1.10
C ARG A 90 3.02 20.99 0.36
N LEU A 91 2.97 19.69 0.64
CA LEU A 91 2.06 18.76 -0.02
C LEU A 91 0.69 18.67 0.67
N GLY A 92 0.52 19.33 1.83
CA GLY A 92 -0.70 19.22 2.65
C GLY A 92 -0.86 17.85 3.33
N ILE A 93 0.25 17.15 3.59
CA ILE A 93 0.25 15.79 4.15
C ILE A 93 0.50 15.85 5.66
N SER A 94 -0.37 15.22 6.45
CA SER A 94 -0.16 15.08 7.89
C SER A 94 0.67 13.84 8.23
N LEU A 95 1.91 14.06 8.70
CA LEU A 95 2.77 12.98 9.18
C LEU A 95 2.19 12.25 10.40
N GLU A 96 1.35 12.93 11.19
CA GLU A 96 0.66 12.33 12.32
C GLU A 96 -0.43 11.36 11.85
N GLN A 97 -1.23 11.76 10.85
CA GLN A 97 -2.24 10.88 10.26
C GLN A 97 -1.59 9.64 9.64
N LEU A 98 -0.49 9.80 8.89
CA LEU A 98 0.29 8.66 8.38
C LEU A 98 0.80 7.76 9.50
N ARG A 99 1.21 8.33 10.64
CA ARG A 99 1.65 7.55 11.80
C ARG A 99 0.49 6.78 12.44
N GLY A 100 -0.71 7.36 12.45
CA GLY A 100 -1.93 6.74 12.96
C GLY A 100 -2.34 5.47 12.18
N ILE A 101 -1.88 5.30 10.94
CA ILE A 101 -2.12 4.10 10.12
C ILE A 101 -1.37 2.87 10.67
N VAL A 102 -0.16 3.06 11.21
CA VAL A 102 0.73 1.97 11.64
C VAL A 102 0.08 0.95 12.57
N PRO A 103 -0.52 1.35 13.72
CA PRO A 103 -1.16 0.39 14.62
C PRO A 103 -2.34 -0.34 13.98
N ARG A 104 -3.04 0.30 13.02
CA ARG A 104 -4.19 -0.29 12.31
C ARG A 104 -3.74 -1.37 11.32
N LEU A 105 -2.68 -1.10 10.56
CA LEU A 105 -2.05 -2.10 9.68
C LEU A 105 -1.46 -3.27 10.47
N LEU A 106 -0.88 -3.00 11.64
CA LEU A 106 -0.38 -4.06 12.52
C LEU A 106 -1.50 -4.96 13.04
N HIS A 107 -2.65 -4.37 13.40
CA HIS A 107 -3.84 -5.13 13.78
C HIS A 107 -4.28 -6.06 12.64
N ILE A 108 -4.47 -5.51 11.44
CA ILE A 108 -4.87 -6.29 10.24
C ILE A 108 -3.87 -7.41 10.00
N ARG A 109 -2.57 -7.09 9.92
CA ARG A 109 -1.47 -8.07 9.75
C ARG A 109 -1.59 -9.23 10.73
N ASN A 110 -1.69 -8.91 12.02
CA ASN A 110 -1.66 -9.93 13.06
C ASN A 110 -2.87 -10.87 12.97
N LYS A 111 -4.03 -10.35 12.56
CA LYS A 111 -5.32 -11.08 12.50
C LYS A 111 -5.57 -11.80 11.18
N THR A 112 -4.90 -11.41 10.10
CA THR A 112 -5.13 -11.98 8.76
C THR A 112 -3.94 -12.77 8.24
N HIS A 113 -2.70 -12.38 8.57
CA HIS A 113 -1.49 -12.97 7.96
C HIS A 113 -0.70 -13.88 8.90
N PHE A 114 -0.77 -13.70 10.22
CA PHE A 114 0.07 -14.43 11.18
C PHE A 114 -0.71 -15.31 12.15
N HIS A 115 -1.89 -14.86 12.58
CA HIS A 115 -2.77 -15.63 13.43
C HIS A 115 -4.13 -15.68 12.74
N ILE A 116 -4.54 -16.85 12.28
CA ILE A 116 -5.93 -17.08 11.90
C ILE A 116 -6.72 -17.08 13.21
N ASP A 117 -7.21 -15.91 13.60
CA ASP A 117 -8.04 -15.78 14.80
C ASP A 117 -9.34 -16.55 14.53
N ARG A 118 -9.69 -17.44 15.45
CA ARG A 118 -10.89 -18.27 15.34
C ARG A 118 -12.16 -17.42 15.22
N LYS A 119 -12.19 -16.21 15.79
CA LYS A 119 -13.31 -15.26 15.63
C LYS A 119 -13.32 -14.57 14.26
N ALA A 120 -12.15 -14.36 13.67
CA ALA A 120 -12.02 -13.78 12.34
C ALA A 120 -12.46 -14.75 11.24
N LEU A 121 -12.44 -16.07 11.50
CA LEU A 121 -13.01 -17.07 10.60
C LEU A 121 -14.53 -16.90 10.42
N ASP A 122 -15.25 -16.56 11.49
CA ASP A 122 -16.71 -16.45 11.47
C ASP A 122 -17.18 -15.12 10.86
N ASN A 123 -16.40 -14.04 11.00
CA ASN A 123 -16.73 -12.73 10.43
C ASN A 123 -15.47 -11.90 10.07
N PRO A 124 -14.89 -12.08 8.87
CA PRO A 124 -13.68 -11.37 8.45
C PRO A 124 -13.81 -9.85 8.41
N ALA A 125 -15.02 -9.33 8.20
CA ALA A 125 -15.29 -7.89 8.18
C ALA A 125 -15.02 -7.22 9.54
N THR A 126 -15.12 -7.97 10.65
CA THR A 126 -14.84 -7.44 11.99
C THR A 126 -13.40 -6.98 12.15
N ILE A 127 -12.43 -7.59 11.46
CA ILE A 127 -11.01 -7.21 11.54
C ILE A 127 -10.81 -5.76 11.07
N TRP A 128 -11.53 -5.38 10.01
CA TRP A 128 -11.47 -4.04 9.42
C TRP A 128 -12.18 -3.01 10.28
N SER A 129 -13.37 -3.37 10.78
CA SER A 129 -14.11 -2.54 11.74
C SER A 129 -13.31 -2.27 13.01
N ASP A 130 -12.71 -3.31 13.59
CA ASP A 130 -11.92 -3.23 14.83
C ASP A 130 -10.63 -2.42 14.62
N ALA A 131 -10.01 -2.52 13.45
CA ALA A 131 -8.86 -1.70 13.08
C ALA A 131 -9.21 -0.22 12.85
N GLY A 132 -10.49 0.11 12.65
CA GLY A 132 -10.96 1.47 12.40
C GLY A 132 -10.35 2.09 11.14
N ILE A 133 -10.10 1.29 10.10
CA ILE A 133 -9.56 1.75 8.82
C ILE A 133 -10.28 1.05 7.67
N THR A 134 -10.44 1.74 6.55
CA THR A 134 -10.99 1.18 5.31
C THR A 134 -9.88 1.00 4.28
N VAL A 135 -10.17 0.25 3.22
CA VAL A 135 -9.22 0.09 2.10
C VAL A 135 -8.91 1.44 1.45
N GLU A 136 -9.89 2.33 1.33
CA GLU A 136 -9.72 3.70 0.83
C GLU A 136 -8.80 4.52 1.74
N GLY A 137 -8.90 4.32 3.06
CA GLY A 137 -8.00 4.96 4.02
C GLY A 137 -6.55 4.51 3.85
N ILE A 138 -6.32 3.22 3.58
CA ILE A 138 -4.98 2.70 3.26
C ILE A 138 -4.50 3.26 1.91
N ALA A 139 -5.37 3.32 0.91
CA ALA A 139 -5.06 3.87 -0.41
C ALA A 139 -4.61 5.34 -0.33
N ALA A 140 -5.35 6.16 0.42
CA ALA A 140 -5.00 7.55 0.65
C ALA A 140 -3.64 7.68 1.35
N ALA A 141 -3.38 6.85 2.36
CA ALA A 141 -2.09 6.86 3.04
C ALA A 141 -0.93 6.41 2.14
N LEU A 142 -1.14 5.39 1.30
CA LEU A 142 -0.14 4.95 0.30
C LEU A 142 0.15 6.05 -0.73
N LEU A 143 -0.87 6.74 -1.21
CA LEU A 143 -0.73 7.87 -2.13
C LEU A 143 0.07 9.01 -1.48
N ASP A 144 -0.28 9.39 -0.25
CA ASP A 144 0.45 10.41 0.50
C ASP A 144 1.90 9.99 0.77
N ALA A 145 2.13 8.72 1.12
CA ALA A 145 3.48 8.19 1.30
C ALA A 145 4.29 8.27 -0.01
N ALA A 146 3.73 7.86 -1.14
CA ALA A 146 4.39 7.95 -2.44
C ALA A 146 4.75 9.40 -2.81
N ARG A 147 3.80 10.33 -2.65
CA ARG A 147 4.01 11.76 -2.91
C ARG A 147 5.08 12.36 -2.00
N LEU A 148 5.06 12.00 -0.72
CA LEU A 148 6.04 12.43 0.26
C LEU A 148 7.44 11.87 -0.06
N LEU A 149 7.56 10.59 -0.43
CA LEU A 149 8.83 9.96 -0.81
C LEU A 149 9.43 10.62 -2.06
N ALA A 150 8.63 10.83 -3.10
CA ALA A 150 9.06 11.53 -4.31
C ALA A 150 9.51 12.96 -4.01
N GLY A 151 8.74 13.69 -3.18
CA GLY A 151 9.08 15.04 -2.76
C GLY A 151 10.37 15.12 -1.93
N ILE A 152 10.58 14.18 -1.01
CA ILE A 152 11.81 14.09 -0.21
C ILE A 152 13.01 13.80 -1.11
N LYS A 153 12.86 12.85 -2.05
CA LYS A 153 13.93 12.50 -2.99
C LYS A 153 14.33 13.71 -3.83
N GLN A 154 13.36 14.42 -4.41
CA GLN A 154 13.60 15.64 -5.18
C GLN A 154 14.30 16.71 -4.33
N ALA A 155 13.87 16.91 -3.08
CA ALA A 155 14.46 17.91 -2.20
C ALA A 155 15.91 17.59 -1.79
N ILE A 156 16.28 16.31 -1.70
CA ILE A 156 17.64 15.89 -1.31
C ILE A 156 18.58 15.80 -2.52
N TYR A 157 18.11 15.25 -3.64
CA TYR A 157 18.95 14.85 -4.77
C TYR A 157 18.70 15.66 -6.05
N GLY A 158 17.68 16.53 -6.07
CA GLY A 158 17.26 17.26 -7.26
C GLY A 158 16.55 16.37 -8.28
N GLY A 159 16.43 16.87 -9.52
CA GLY A 159 15.82 16.17 -10.64
C GLY A 159 14.30 16.23 -10.69
N ASP A 160 13.74 15.47 -11.63
CA ASP A 160 12.30 15.33 -11.78
C ASP A 160 11.72 14.47 -10.66
N PRO A 161 10.51 14.78 -10.16
CA PRO A 161 9.87 13.98 -9.14
C PRO A 161 9.51 12.60 -9.72
N ASP A 162 9.71 11.55 -8.92
CA ASP A 162 9.21 10.22 -9.28
C ASP A 162 7.68 10.27 -9.47
N GLN A 163 7.19 9.64 -10.54
CA GLN A 163 5.78 9.62 -10.89
C GLN A 163 5.19 8.25 -10.65
N LEU A 164 3.95 8.22 -10.16
CA LEU A 164 3.17 6.99 -10.08
C LEU A 164 2.83 6.51 -11.49
N THR A 165 2.82 5.20 -11.68
CA THR A 165 2.39 4.60 -12.95
C THR A 165 0.89 4.83 -13.10
N PRO A 166 0.43 5.50 -14.18
CA PRO A 166 -0.99 5.63 -14.43
C PRO A 166 -1.55 4.25 -14.80
N TYR A 167 -2.56 3.81 -14.07
CA TYR A 167 -3.21 2.53 -14.30
C TYR A 167 -4.69 2.63 -13.89
N ASP A 168 -5.57 2.17 -14.77
CA ASP A 168 -7.02 2.27 -14.62
C ASP A 168 -7.70 0.89 -14.49
N GLY A 169 -6.94 -0.20 -14.66
CA GLY A 169 -7.43 -1.57 -14.61
C GLY A 169 -8.28 -2.00 -15.82
N ALA A 170 -8.19 -1.32 -16.96
CA ALA A 170 -8.94 -1.70 -18.16
C ALA A 170 -8.64 -3.12 -18.65
N ASP A 171 -7.39 -3.58 -18.45
CA ASP A 171 -6.95 -4.94 -18.72
C ASP A 171 -7.69 -5.98 -17.86
N VAL A 172 -7.94 -5.69 -16.58
CA VAL A 172 -8.74 -6.55 -15.70
C VAL A 172 -10.14 -6.73 -16.25
N THR A 173 -10.78 -5.66 -16.72
CA THR A 173 -12.10 -5.74 -17.35
C THR A 173 -12.09 -6.66 -18.57
N ALA A 174 -11.08 -6.53 -19.43
CA ALA A 174 -10.93 -7.39 -20.62
C ALA A 174 -10.70 -8.86 -20.24
N ILE A 175 -9.87 -9.14 -19.23
CA ILE A 175 -9.61 -10.49 -18.72
C ILE A 175 -10.88 -11.13 -18.17
N VAL A 176 -11.65 -10.41 -17.35
CA VAL A 176 -12.92 -10.91 -16.80
C VAL A 176 -13.92 -11.24 -17.91
N ALA A 177 -14.04 -10.37 -18.91
CA ALA A 177 -14.95 -10.59 -20.04
C ALA A 177 -14.57 -11.86 -20.83
N ALA A 178 -13.29 -12.03 -21.12
CA ALA A 178 -12.78 -13.23 -21.80
C ALA A 178 -13.00 -14.50 -20.96
N TRP A 179 -12.74 -14.44 -19.66
CA TRP A 179 -12.96 -15.57 -18.75
C TRP A 179 -14.43 -15.99 -18.67
N ARG A 180 -15.37 -15.03 -18.67
CA ARG A 180 -16.81 -15.32 -18.70
C ARG A 180 -17.24 -15.99 -20.00
N ALA A 181 -16.76 -15.46 -21.13
CA ALA A 181 -17.06 -16.02 -22.45
C ALA A 181 -16.60 -17.49 -22.54
N ALA A 182 -15.37 -17.78 -22.10
CA ALA A 182 -14.81 -19.13 -22.11
C ALA A 182 -15.51 -20.15 -21.19
N ARG A 183 -16.40 -19.71 -20.28
CA ARG A 183 -17.16 -20.58 -19.37
C ARG A 183 -18.63 -20.73 -19.75
N ALA A 184 -19.10 -19.97 -20.74
CA ALA A 184 -20.45 -20.07 -21.27
C ALA A 184 -20.58 -21.15 -22.36
N GLU A 185 -19.44 -21.67 -22.84
CA GLU A 185 -19.31 -22.81 -23.75
C GLU A 185 -19.19 -24.13 -22.99
#